data_AF-A0A4R4N869-F1
#
_entry.id   AF-A0A4R4N869-F1
#
_cell.length_a   1.000
_cell.length_b   1.000
_cell.length_c   1.000
_cell.angle_alpha   90.00
_cell.angle_beta   90.00
_cell.angle_gamma   90.00
#
_symmetry.space_group_name_H-M   'P 1'
#
loop_
_entity.id
_entity.type
_entity.pdbx_description
1 polymer ?
#
loop_
_entity_poly.entity_id
_entity_poly.type
_entity_poly.pdbx_seq_one_letter_code
_entity_poly.pdbx_strand_id
1 'polypeptide(L)'
;PPPSVRVLSAARDLPAGTPLTAADLGHVDLPPPAVPSGALRSSAVGRVLAGPMRKGEPLTDARVLGEALLKGYAPGTAATPIRIADRAAARLLHPGDRIDVLSAPPAEGPEQHGARVVVSGVPVVAIPPAVEDGGQEGALIVLATDRAQALALAAAPQPLSLTITAN
;
A
#
# COMPACT_ATOMS: atom_id res chain seq x y z
N PRO A 1 11.79 28.09 26.49
CA PRO A 1 11.80 26.69 26.00
C PRO A 1 12.62 26.62 24.70
N PRO A 2 13.27 25.49 24.37
CA PRO A 2 13.94 25.35 23.08
C PRO A 2 12.93 25.45 21.92
N PRO A 3 13.34 25.89 20.72
CA PRO A 3 12.45 25.97 19.58
C PRO A 3 11.93 24.59 19.20
N SER A 4 10.63 24.49 18.94
CA SER A 4 9.97 23.27 18.51
C SER A 4 9.03 23.53 17.33
N VAL A 5 8.79 22.48 16.55
CA VAL A 5 7.85 22.45 15.43
C VAL A 5 6.79 21.41 15.76
N ARG A 6 5.54 21.86 15.78
CA ARG A 6 4.39 20.98 15.95
C ARG A 6 4.08 20.24 14.65
N VAL A 7 3.98 18.92 14.71
CA VAL A 7 3.58 18.05 13.59
C VAL A 7 2.46 17.10 14.02
N LEU A 8 1.66 16.64 13.06
CA LEU A 8 0.67 15.61 13.29
C LEU A 8 1.36 14.31 13.70
N SER A 9 0.71 13.56 14.59
CA SER A 9 1.15 12.23 15.00
C SER A 9 -0.05 11.28 15.11
N ALA A 10 0.20 9.98 15.21
CA ALA A 10 -0.87 9.06 15.56
C ALA A 10 -1.23 9.19 17.05
N ALA A 11 -2.53 9.32 17.37
CA ALA A 11 -3.02 9.39 18.75
C ALA A 11 -3.05 8.02 19.45
N ARG A 12 -3.06 6.94 18.65
CA ARG A 12 -3.09 5.54 19.05
C ARG A 12 -2.36 4.69 18.01
N ASP A 13 -2.22 3.39 18.26
CA ASP A 13 -1.78 2.47 17.22
C ASP A 13 -2.86 2.33 16.15
N LEU A 14 -2.45 2.45 14.89
CA LEU A 14 -3.32 2.46 13.72
C LEU A 14 -2.87 1.38 12.73
N PRO A 15 -3.77 0.49 12.29
CA PRO A 15 -3.46 -0.46 11.22
C PRO A 15 -3.41 0.24 9.85
N ALA A 16 -2.77 -0.41 8.88
CA ALA A 16 -2.80 0.01 7.49
C ALA A 16 -4.25 0.12 6.96
N GLY A 17 -4.44 1.04 6.02
CA GLY A 17 -5.71 1.39 5.39
C GLY A 17 -6.79 1.92 6.32
N THR A 18 -6.43 2.35 7.53
CA THR A 18 -7.33 3.11 8.40
C THR A 18 -7.67 4.46 7.73
N PRO A 19 -8.95 4.78 7.50
CA PRO A 19 -9.37 6.14 7.19
C PRO A 19 -9.17 7.00 8.43
N LEU A 20 -8.29 7.99 8.35
CA LEU A 20 -7.92 8.83 9.48
C LEU A 20 -9.09 9.72 9.89
N THR A 21 -9.48 9.64 11.16
CA THR A 21 -10.41 10.56 11.79
C THR A 21 -9.67 11.55 12.70
N ALA A 22 -10.35 12.59 13.16
CA ALA A 22 -9.76 13.51 14.12
C ALA A 22 -9.31 12.81 15.43
N ALA A 23 -9.98 11.73 15.83
CA ALA A 23 -9.62 10.96 17.03
C ALA A 23 -8.35 10.13 16.86
N ASP A 24 -7.94 9.86 15.62
CA ASP A 24 -6.71 9.12 15.30
C ASP A 24 -5.47 10.01 15.25
N LEU A 25 -5.67 11.33 15.23
CA LEU A 25 -4.62 12.32 15.05
C LEU A 25 -4.33 13.05 16.37
N GLY A 26 -3.06 13.05 16.74
CA GLY A 26 -2.49 13.87 17.80
C GLY A 26 -1.47 14.84 17.24
N HIS A 27 -0.70 15.43 18.14
CA HIS A 27 0.45 16.24 17.77
C HIS A 27 1.65 15.86 18.64
N VAL A 28 2.84 15.99 18.06
CA VAL A 28 4.10 15.96 18.78
C VAL A 28 4.90 17.21 18.44
N ASP A 29 5.54 17.80 19.44
CA ASP A 29 6.43 18.95 19.28
C ASP A 29 7.87 18.41 19.19
N LEU A 30 8.51 18.57 18.02
CA LEU A 30 9.86 18.08 17.76
C LEU A 30 10.83 19.26 17.62
N PRO A 31 12.11 19.12 18.03
CA PRO A 31 13.11 20.11 17.66
C PRO A 31 13.24 20.16 16.12
N PRO A 32 13.47 21.34 15.51
CA PRO A 32 13.53 21.49 14.06
C PRO A 32 14.35 20.43 13.29
N PRO A 33 15.56 20.02 13.73
CA PRO A 33 16.34 19.00 13.01
C PRO A 33 15.77 17.58 13.10
N ALA A 34 14.85 17.30 14.02
CA ALA A 34 14.22 15.99 14.17
C ALA A 34 12.88 15.87 13.42
N VAL A 35 12.40 16.94 12.79
CA VAL A 35 11.16 16.92 12.00
C VAL A 35 11.41 16.14 10.71
N PRO A 36 10.69 15.02 10.46
CA PRO A 36 10.83 14.32 9.20
C PRO A 36 10.46 15.20 8.01
N SER A 37 11.16 15.03 6.89
CA SER A 37 10.74 15.65 5.64
C SER A 37 9.33 15.17 5.27
N GLY A 38 8.47 16.10 4.84
CA GLY A 38 7.07 15.79 4.51
C GLY A 38 6.14 15.60 5.72
N ALA A 39 6.59 15.90 6.95
CA ALA A 39 5.71 15.87 8.12
C ALA A 39 4.51 16.80 7.95
N LEU A 40 3.31 16.26 8.17
CA LEU A 40 2.06 17.00 8.05
C LEU A 40 1.84 17.85 9.30
N ARG A 41 1.24 19.04 9.14
CA ARG A 41 1.04 20.02 10.23
C ARG A 41 -0.40 20.43 10.51
N SER A 42 -1.33 20.15 9.60
CA SER A 42 -2.70 20.67 9.67
C SER A 42 -3.74 19.56 9.81
N SER A 43 -4.04 18.86 8.72
CA SER A 43 -5.03 17.79 8.73
C SER A 43 -4.65 16.67 7.76
N ALA A 44 -4.97 15.45 8.18
CA ALA A 44 -4.98 14.26 7.33
C ALA A 44 -6.33 13.53 7.43
N VAL A 45 -7.37 14.19 7.98
CA VAL A 45 -8.70 13.59 8.16
C VAL A 45 -9.28 13.20 6.80
N GLY A 46 -9.90 12.02 6.74
CA GLY A 46 -10.48 11.43 5.53
C GLY A 46 -9.45 10.77 4.61
N ARG A 47 -8.15 10.96 4.85
CA ARG A 47 -7.13 10.24 4.11
C ARG A 47 -6.89 8.86 4.71
N VAL A 48 -6.41 7.92 3.89
CA VAL A 48 -6.25 6.51 4.27
C VAL A 48 -4.77 6.19 4.52
N LEU A 49 -4.42 5.60 5.67
CA LEU A 49 -3.04 5.19 5.95
C LEU A 49 -2.56 4.11 4.97
N ALA A 50 -1.36 4.26 4.41
CA ALA A 50 -0.77 3.27 3.51
C ALA A 50 -0.19 2.05 4.25
N GLY A 51 0.25 2.26 5.49
CA GLY A 51 0.87 1.26 6.35
C GLY A 51 0.54 1.47 7.83
N PRO A 52 0.89 0.50 8.71
CA PRO A 52 0.66 0.62 10.14
C PRO A 52 1.48 1.77 10.74
N MET A 53 1.01 2.31 11.85
CA MET A 53 1.63 3.45 12.53
C MET A 53 1.42 3.35 14.05
N ARG A 54 2.49 3.48 14.84
CA ARG A 54 2.40 3.46 16.31
C ARG A 54 2.00 4.82 16.87
N LYS A 55 1.37 4.79 18.04
CA LYS A 55 1.06 5.99 18.82
C LYS A 55 2.30 6.88 18.98
N GLY A 56 2.15 8.16 18.67
CA GLY A 56 3.21 9.17 18.80
C GLY A 56 4.17 9.25 17.61
N GLU A 57 4.12 8.33 16.64
CA GLU A 57 4.88 8.49 15.40
C GLU A 57 4.44 9.77 14.68
N PRO A 58 5.37 10.59 14.12
CA PRO A 58 5.02 11.70 13.25
C PRO A 58 4.38 11.23 11.95
N LEU A 59 3.25 11.83 11.57
CA LEU A 59 2.58 11.52 10.31
C LEU A 59 3.22 12.30 9.15
N THR A 60 3.69 11.59 8.14
CA THR A 60 4.23 12.16 6.89
C THR A 60 3.29 11.95 5.71
N ASP A 61 3.46 12.76 4.67
CA ASP A 61 2.73 12.63 3.40
C ASP A 61 2.87 11.24 2.76
N ALA A 62 4.03 10.58 2.90
CA ALA A 62 4.31 9.24 2.41
C ALA A 62 3.52 8.11 3.12
N ARG A 63 2.98 8.36 4.31
CA ARG A 63 2.21 7.36 5.08
C ARG A 63 0.75 7.27 4.65
N VAL A 64 0.33 7.97 3.61
CA VAL A 64 -1.08 8.18 3.32
C VAL A 64 -1.36 8.02 1.82
N LEU A 65 -2.38 7.22 1.47
CA LEU A 65 -2.81 6.98 0.09
C LEU A 65 -3.19 8.30 -0.61
N GLY A 66 -2.80 8.42 -1.88
CA GLY A 66 -2.96 9.61 -2.73
C GLY A 66 -1.72 9.88 -3.58
N GLU A 67 -1.63 11.03 -4.24
CA GLU A 67 -0.49 11.39 -5.11
C GLU A 67 0.87 11.30 -4.39
N ALA A 68 0.90 11.59 -3.09
CA ALA A 68 2.11 11.51 -2.28
C ALA A 68 2.57 10.07 -1.98
N LEU A 69 1.73 9.05 -2.19
CA LEU A 69 2.11 7.64 -1.99
C LEU A 69 3.28 7.23 -2.89
N LEU A 70 3.34 7.81 -4.08
CA LEU A 70 4.38 7.54 -5.07
C LEU A 70 5.54 8.54 -4.98
N LYS A 71 5.56 9.42 -3.97
CA LYS A 71 6.65 10.38 -3.77
C LYS A 71 7.94 9.62 -3.46
N GLY A 72 8.96 9.81 -4.31
CA GLY A 72 10.22 9.08 -4.25
C GLY A 72 10.31 7.91 -5.24
N TYR A 73 9.22 7.55 -5.91
CA TYR A 73 9.26 6.68 -7.08
C TYR A 73 9.64 7.48 -8.34
N ALA A 74 10.05 6.76 -9.38
CA ALA A 74 10.40 7.35 -10.66
C ALA A 74 9.18 8.06 -11.29
N PRO A 75 9.39 9.15 -12.06
CA PRO A 75 8.31 9.73 -12.86
C PRO A 75 7.65 8.67 -13.76
N GLY A 76 6.32 8.69 -13.83
CA GLY A 76 5.55 7.72 -14.60
C GLY A 76 5.19 6.42 -13.86
N THR A 77 5.56 6.28 -12.59
CA THR A 77 4.99 5.24 -11.72
C THR A 77 3.51 5.51 -11.43
N ALA A 78 2.70 4.45 -11.46
CA ALA A 78 1.30 4.41 -11.10
C ALA A 78 1.08 3.51 -9.88
N ALA A 79 0.10 3.85 -9.05
CA ALA A 79 -0.37 3.01 -7.96
C ALA A 79 -1.47 2.10 -8.52
N THR A 80 -1.14 0.84 -8.80
CA THR A 80 -2.04 -0.10 -9.46
C THR A 80 -2.69 -1.01 -8.43
N PRO A 81 -3.99 -0.85 -8.14
CA PRO A 81 -4.73 -1.77 -7.29
C PRO A 81 -4.98 -3.08 -8.04
N ILE A 82 -4.62 -4.21 -7.43
CA ILE A 82 -4.96 -5.54 -7.92
C ILE A 82 -5.57 -6.39 -6.82
N ARG A 83 -6.41 -7.35 -7.21
CA ARG A 83 -6.98 -8.32 -6.29
C ARG A 83 -6.26 -9.65 -6.48
N ILE A 84 -5.78 -10.23 -5.38
CA ILE A 84 -5.22 -11.57 -5.35
C ILE A 84 -6.23 -12.53 -4.73
N ALA A 85 -6.29 -13.76 -5.23
CA ALA A 85 -7.29 -14.74 -4.77
C ALA A 85 -7.01 -15.22 -3.34
N ASP A 86 -5.75 -15.42 -2.97
CA ASP A 86 -5.37 -15.91 -1.66
C ASP A 86 -5.21 -14.75 -0.64
N ARG A 87 -6.22 -14.59 0.22
CA ARG A 87 -6.19 -13.59 1.29
C ARG A 87 -5.19 -13.93 2.40
N ALA A 88 -4.87 -15.20 2.64
CA ALA A 88 -3.88 -15.58 3.63
C ALA A 88 -2.48 -15.19 3.15
N ALA A 89 -2.16 -15.39 1.87
CA ALA A 89 -0.92 -14.92 1.27
C ALA A 89 -0.75 -13.39 1.37
N ALA A 90 -1.80 -12.62 1.08
CA ALA A 90 -1.75 -11.15 1.23
C ALA A 90 -1.40 -10.68 2.65
N ARG A 91 -1.79 -11.43 3.69
CA ARG A 91 -1.52 -11.06 5.09
C ARG A 91 -0.05 -11.17 5.48
N LEU A 92 0.77 -11.83 4.67
CA LEU A 92 2.21 -11.94 4.88
C LEU A 92 2.97 -10.72 4.35
N LEU A 93 2.34 -9.93 3.49
CA LEU A 93 2.97 -8.79 2.85
C LEU A 93 3.09 -7.60 3.81
N HIS A 94 4.10 -6.79 3.55
CA HIS A 94 4.30 -5.47 4.11
C HIS A 94 4.54 -4.46 2.98
N PRO A 95 4.13 -3.19 3.14
CA PRO A 95 4.58 -2.13 2.24
C PRO A 95 6.10 -2.09 2.17
N GLY A 96 6.64 -2.06 0.95
CA GLY A 96 8.07 -2.19 0.66
C GLY A 96 8.50 -3.57 0.17
N ASP A 97 7.70 -4.61 0.39
CA ASP A 97 7.96 -5.93 -0.18
C ASP A 97 7.95 -5.88 -1.71
N ARG A 98 8.79 -6.70 -2.34
CA ARG A 98 8.74 -6.93 -3.78
C ARG A 98 8.08 -8.26 -4.08
N ILE A 99 7.18 -8.25 -5.06
CA ILE A 99 6.46 -9.45 -5.46
C ILE A 99 6.51 -9.68 -6.96
N ASP A 100 6.40 -10.94 -7.31
CA ASP A 100 5.95 -11.36 -8.62
C ASP A 100 4.44 -11.61 -8.55
N VAL A 101 3.71 -11.18 -9.58
CA VAL A 101 2.28 -11.45 -9.73
C VAL A 101 2.12 -12.50 -10.81
N LEU A 102 1.41 -13.58 -10.49
CA LEU A 102 1.16 -14.67 -11.40
C LEU A 102 -0.33 -14.74 -11.75
N SER A 103 -0.61 -15.20 -12.96
CA SER A 103 -1.95 -15.55 -13.42
C SER A 103 -2.00 -17.07 -13.59
N ALA A 104 -2.96 -17.70 -12.92
CA ALA A 104 -3.16 -19.15 -12.95
C ALA A 104 -4.65 -19.46 -13.21
N PRO A 105 -5.15 -19.18 -14.42
CA PRO A 105 -6.53 -19.47 -14.78
C PRO A 105 -6.79 -20.99 -14.71
N PRO A 106 -8.01 -21.43 -14.37
CA PRO A 106 -8.39 -22.83 -14.46
C PRO A 106 -8.14 -23.35 -15.88
N ALA A 107 -7.66 -24.59 -16.01
CA ALA A 107 -7.44 -25.19 -17.31
C ALA A 107 -8.80 -25.42 -18.00
N GLU A 108 -9.11 -24.65 -19.04
CA GLU A 108 -10.25 -24.88 -19.91
C GLU A 108 -9.78 -25.62 -21.17
N GLY A 109 -9.90 -26.95 -21.16
CA GLY A 109 -9.59 -27.82 -22.30
C GLY A 109 -8.29 -28.63 -22.17
N PRO A 110 -7.92 -29.41 -23.22
CA PRO A 110 -6.75 -30.29 -23.20
C PRO A 110 -5.41 -29.55 -23.18
N GLU A 111 -5.41 -28.24 -23.42
CA GLU A 111 -4.22 -27.39 -23.29
C GLU A 111 -4.12 -26.85 -21.87
N GLN A 112 -3.20 -27.44 -21.09
CA GLN A 112 -2.83 -26.97 -19.76
C GLN A 112 -2.14 -25.61 -19.88
N HIS A 113 -2.90 -24.53 -19.72
CA HIS A 113 -2.33 -23.21 -19.56
C HIS A 113 -1.75 -23.10 -18.14
N GLY A 114 -0.47 -23.40 -17.99
CA GLY A 114 0.25 -23.31 -16.72
C GLY A 114 0.26 -21.88 -16.15
N ALA A 115 0.52 -21.77 -14.85
CA ALA A 115 0.69 -20.47 -14.20
C ALA A 115 1.80 -19.67 -14.91
N ARG A 116 1.55 -18.38 -15.14
CA ARG A 116 2.52 -17.48 -15.79
C ARG A 116 2.73 -16.22 -14.96
N VAL A 117 3.97 -15.71 -14.98
CA VAL A 117 4.29 -14.41 -14.39
C VAL A 117 3.72 -13.30 -15.28
N VAL A 118 2.95 -12.40 -14.67
CA VAL A 118 2.36 -11.22 -15.32
C VAL A 118 3.30 -10.02 -15.18
N VAL A 119 3.80 -9.81 -13.97
CA VAL A 119 4.82 -8.80 -13.64
C VAL A 119 5.75 -9.35 -12.57
N SER A 120 6.99 -8.87 -12.55
CA SER A 120 8.02 -9.35 -11.62
C SER A 120 8.69 -8.20 -10.87
N GLY A 121 9.06 -8.45 -9.62
CA GLY A 121 9.84 -7.53 -8.77
C GLY A 121 9.16 -6.20 -8.46
N VAL A 122 7.82 -6.18 -8.45
CA VAL A 122 7.04 -4.95 -8.31
C VAL A 122 6.86 -4.61 -6.83
N PRO A 123 7.16 -3.37 -6.38
CA PRO A 123 6.99 -2.99 -4.98
C PRO A 123 5.52 -2.90 -4.57
N VAL A 124 5.20 -3.45 -3.39
CA VAL A 124 3.93 -3.24 -2.70
C VAL A 124 3.97 -1.88 -2.02
N VAL A 125 3.03 -0.99 -2.38
CA VAL A 125 2.94 0.35 -1.78
C VAL A 125 1.90 0.41 -0.67
N ALA A 126 0.86 -0.41 -0.73
CA ALA A 126 -0.17 -0.46 0.30
C ALA A 126 -0.93 -1.79 0.28
N ILE A 127 -1.44 -2.15 1.46
CA ILE A 127 -2.29 -3.33 1.65
C ILE A 127 -3.55 -2.83 2.38
N PRO A 128 -4.57 -2.39 1.64
CA PRO A 128 -5.83 -1.97 2.25
C PRO A 128 -6.45 -3.11 3.08
N PRO A 129 -7.06 -2.82 4.23
CA PRO A 129 -7.81 -3.80 4.98
C PRO A 129 -8.95 -4.28 4.08
N ALA A 130 -9.31 -5.54 4.22
CA ALA A 130 -10.49 -6.04 3.55
C ALA A 130 -11.71 -5.28 4.09
N VAL A 131 -12.27 -4.42 3.23
CA VAL A 131 -13.59 -3.86 3.45
C VAL A 131 -14.58 -5.01 3.26
N GLU A 132 -15.65 -5.07 4.06
CA GLU A 132 -16.76 -6.00 3.82
C GLU A 132 -17.57 -5.55 2.58
N ASP A 133 -16.89 -5.40 1.44
CA ASP A 133 -17.52 -5.10 0.16
C ASP A 133 -18.11 -6.39 -0.40
N GLY A 134 -19.34 -6.69 0.04
CA GLY A 134 -20.35 -7.39 -0.76
C GLY A 134 -19.98 -8.74 -1.37
N GLY A 135 -19.06 -9.52 -0.79
CA GLY A 135 -18.76 -10.88 -1.23
C GLY A 135 -17.69 -11.02 -2.32
N GLN A 136 -16.84 -10.01 -2.57
CA GLN A 136 -15.69 -10.17 -3.46
C GLN A 136 -14.56 -10.95 -2.77
N GLU A 137 -14.34 -12.18 -3.24
CA GLU A 137 -13.30 -13.10 -2.75
C GLU A 137 -11.87 -12.55 -2.99
N GLY A 138 -10.95 -12.80 -2.05
CA GLY A 138 -9.55 -12.39 -2.15
C GLY A 138 -9.16 -11.12 -1.36
N ALA A 139 -7.98 -10.58 -1.66
CA ALA A 139 -7.41 -9.40 -0.99
C ALA A 139 -6.96 -8.34 -2.00
N LEU A 140 -7.22 -7.07 -1.68
CA LEU A 140 -6.74 -5.93 -2.46
C LEU A 140 -5.30 -5.59 -2.02
N ILE A 141 -4.41 -5.42 -2.98
CA ILE A 141 -3.06 -4.88 -2.78
C ILE A 141 -2.81 -3.78 -3.80
N VAL A 142 -1.97 -2.81 -3.47
CA VAL A 142 -1.60 -1.71 -4.36
C VAL A 142 -0.12 -1.80 -4.67
N LEU A 143 0.23 -1.78 -5.95
CA LEU A 143 1.59 -1.93 -6.45
C LEU A 143 2.11 -0.64 -7.08
N ALA A 144 3.41 -0.37 -6.98
CA ALA A 144 4.08 0.68 -7.75
C ALA A 144 4.51 0.12 -9.12
N THR A 145 3.76 0.42 -10.16
CA THR A 145 3.97 -0.11 -11.52
C THR A 145 4.28 0.99 -12.52
N ASP A 146 5.02 0.68 -13.58
CA ASP A 146 4.99 1.52 -14.78
C ASP A 146 3.70 1.31 -15.60
N ARG A 147 3.55 2.05 -16.71
CA ARG A 147 2.39 1.95 -17.60
C ARG A 147 2.23 0.57 -18.24
N ALA A 148 3.32 -0.09 -18.63
CA ALA A 148 3.26 -1.39 -19.30
C ALA A 148 2.85 -2.49 -18.30
N GLN A 149 3.40 -2.45 -17.09
CA GLN A 149 3.04 -3.34 -15.99
C GLN A 149 1.58 -3.16 -15.57
N ALA A 150 1.09 -1.92 -15.46
CA ALA A 150 -0.31 -1.65 -15.14
C ALA A 150 -1.26 -2.23 -16.20
N LEU A 151 -0.92 -2.08 -17.49
CA LEU A 151 -1.69 -2.66 -18.60
C LEU A 151 -1.66 -4.20 -18.59
N ALA A 152 -0.50 -4.80 -18.30
CA ALA A 152 -0.36 -6.24 -18.19
C ALA A 152 -1.22 -6.82 -17.06
N LEU A 153 -1.22 -6.17 -15.90
CA LEU A 153 -2.07 -6.54 -14.76
C LEU A 153 -3.57 -6.40 -15.09
N ALA A 154 -3.96 -5.33 -15.79
CA ALA A 154 -5.35 -5.11 -16.19
C ALA A 154 -5.85 -6.15 -17.21
N ALA A 155 -4.95 -6.67 -18.06
CA ALA A 155 -5.26 -7.68 -19.07
C ALA A 155 -5.10 -9.13 -18.59
N ALA A 156 -4.59 -9.34 -17.37
CA ALA A 156 -4.27 -10.67 -16.88
C ALA A 156 -5.55 -11.47 -16.52
N PRO A 157 -5.65 -12.73 -17.00
CA PRO A 157 -6.71 -13.64 -16.57
C PRO A 157 -6.67 -13.86 -15.06
N GLN A 158 -7.86 -13.97 -14.47
CA GLN A 158 -8.03 -14.30 -13.06
C GLN A 158 -8.10 -15.82 -12.86
N PRO A 159 -7.78 -16.34 -11.66
CA PRO A 159 -7.30 -15.61 -10.49
C PRO A 159 -5.82 -15.19 -10.57
N LEU A 160 -5.50 -14.11 -9.88
CA LEU A 160 -4.10 -13.72 -9.61
C LEU A 160 -3.59 -14.32 -8.30
N SER A 161 -2.34 -14.76 -8.32
CA SER A 161 -1.56 -15.14 -7.14
C SER A 161 -0.25 -14.35 -7.08
N LEU A 162 0.53 -14.53 -6.02
CA LEU A 162 1.79 -13.82 -5.83
C LEU A 162 2.90 -14.71 -5.29
N THR A 163 4.14 -14.26 -5.47
CA THR A 163 5.32 -14.79 -4.77
C THR A 163 6.12 -13.61 -4.21
N ILE A 164 6.65 -13.75 -2.99
CA ILE A 164 7.49 -12.73 -2.36
C ILE A 164 8.94 -13.03 -2.72
N THR A 165 9.62 -12.05 -3.31
CA THR A 165 11.01 -12.19 -3.75
C THR A 165 11.92 -11.49 -2.75
N ALA A 166 12.91 -12.21 -2.21
CA ALA A 166 13.98 -11.57 -1.43
C ALA A 166 14.91 -10.79 -2.37
N ASN A 167 15.39 -9.63 -1.91
CA ASN A 167 16.50 -8.92 -2.57
C ASN A 167 17.82 -9.67 -2.41
#